data_AF-A0A5J5ITJ6-F1
#
_entry.id   AF-A0A5J5ITJ6-F1
#
_cell.length_a   1.000
_cell.length_b   1.000
_cell.length_c   1.000
_cell.angle_alpha   90.00
_cell.angle_beta   90.00
_cell.angle_gamma   90.00
#
_symmetry.space_group_name_H-M   'P 1'
#
loop_
_entity.id
_entity.type
_entity.pdbx_description
1 polymer ?
#
loop_
_entity_poly.entity_id
_entity_poly.type
_entity_poly.pdbx_seq_one_letter_code
_entity_poly.pdbx_strand_id
1 'polypeptide(L)' 'MTDAQRGNTKHGPALDEELEQESRGMVQGAAGTAHAEPFRETEPLPDDTDSPAVERALERDDQGESDV' A
#
# COMPACT_ATOMS: atom_id res chain seq x y z
N MET A 1 -44.36 4.67 -15.66
CA MET A 1 -43.46 5.21 -14.62
C MET A 1 -44.08 4.84 -13.28
N THR A 2 -43.47 4.24 -12.27
CA THR A 2 -42.12 3.71 -12.00
C THR A 2 -42.23 3.10 -10.58
N ASP A 3 -42.67 1.85 -10.42
CA ASP A 3 -42.71 1.19 -9.10
C ASP A 3 -41.42 0.44 -8.82
N ALA A 4 -40.31 1.14 -8.93
CA ALA A 4 -39.05 0.72 -8.34
C ALA A 4 -38.89 1.42 -6.99
N GLN A 5 -39.80 1.16 -6.04
CA GLN A 5 -39.52 1.37 -4.62
C GLN A 5 -38.51 0.30 -4.18
N ARG A 6 -37.28 0.41 -4.64
CA ARG A 6 -36.14 -0.40 -4.18
C ARG A 6 -35.71 0.15 -2.83
N GLY A 7 -36.23 -0.40 -1.73
CA GLY A 7 -35.65 -0.13 -0.42
C GLY A 7 -36.48 -0.67 0.75
N ASN A 8 -35.91 -1.61 1.49
CA ASN A 8 -36.43 -2.04 2.79
C ASN A 8 -36.27 -0.90 3.81
N THR A 9 -37.36 -0.22 4.15
CA THR A 9 -37.35 0.96 5.04
C THR A 9 -37.09 0.64 6.52
N LYS A 10 -37.10 -0.64 6.91
CA LYS A 10 -36.94 -1.04 8.31
C LYS A 10 -35.47 -1.13 8.74
N HIS A 11 -34.62 -1.62 7.84
CA HIS A 11 -33.22 -1.90 8.14
C HIS A 11 -32.25 -1.23 7.16
N GLY A 12 -32.73 -0.52 6.13
CA GLY A 12 -31.89 0.16 5.14
C GLY A 12 -30.78 1.01 5.79
N PRO A 13 -31.10 1.98 6.66
CA PRO A 13 -30.09 2.84 7.27
C PRO A 13 -29.06 2.07 8.13
N ALA A 14 -29.51 1.09 8.92
CA ALA A 14 -28.61 0.31 9.78
C ALA A 14 -27.70 -0.63 8.97
N LEU A 15 -28.22 -1.21 7.88
CA LEU A 15 -27.44 -2.03 6.96
C LEU A 15 -26.42 -1.19 6.19
N ASP A 16 -26.79 0.02 5.76
CA ASP A 16 -25.88 0.94 5.11
C ASP A 16 -24.75 1.36 6.07
N GLU A 17 -25.05 1.63 7.35
CA GLU A 17 -24.06 1.93 8.39
C GLU A 17 -23.08 0.77 8.65
N GLU A 18 -23.57 -0.47 8.64
CA GLU A 18 -22.75 -1.67 8.81
C GLU A 18 -21.83 -1.91 7.60
N LEU A 19 -22.39 -1.81 6.39
CA LEU A 19 -21.63 -1.92 5.15
C LEU A 19 -20.59 -0.79 5.00
N GLU A 20 -20.91 0.43 5.44
CA GLU A 20 -19.95 1.52 5.46
C GLU A 20 -18.77 1.18 6.39
N GLN A 21 -19.04 0.68 7.60
CA GLN A 21 -18.00 0.32 8.56
C GLN A 21 -17.05 -0.77 8.03
N GLU A 22 -17.59 -1.81 7.38
CA GLU A 22 -16.79 -2.89 6.79
C GLU A 22 -15.97 -2.41 5.59
N SER A 23 -16.57 -1.62 4.71
CA SER A 23 -15.94 -1.16 3.47
C SER A 23 -14.97 0.01 3.68
N ARG A 24 -15.12 0.77 4.77
CA ARG A 24 -14.32 1.98 5.04
C ARG A 24 -12.82 1.71 5.02
N GLY A 25 -12.34 0.62 5.61
CA GLY A 25 -10.91 0.27 5.60
C GLY A 25 -10.37 -0.13 4.23
N MET A 26 -11.23 -0.63 3.34
CA MET A 26 -10.85 -0.97 1.97
C MET A 26 -10.78 0.28 1.09
N VAL A 27 -11.74 1.19 1.25
CA VAL A 27 -11.83 2.44 0.46
C VAL A 27 -10.81 3.47 0.91
N GLN A 28 -10.63 3.65 2.21
CA GLN A 28 -9.69 4.62 2.77
C GLN A 28 -8.24 4.09 2.80
N GLY A 29 -8.04 2.83 2.42
CA GLY A 29 -6.83 2.08 2.71
C GLY A 29 -6.72 1.84 4.22
N ALA A 30 -5.89 0.87 4.63
CA ALA A 30 -5.56 0.71 6.02
C ALA A 30 -5.01 2.06 6.54
N ALA A 31 -5.77 2.72 7.42
CA ALA A 31 -5.28 3.84 8.19
C ALA A 31 -4.12 3.31 9.04
N GLY A 32 -2.90 3.48 8.53
CA GLY A 32 -1.67 3.06 9.19
C GLY A 32 -1.08 1.74 8.67
N THR A 33 -0.58 1.73 7.44
CA THR A 33 0.87 1.53 7.41
C THR A 33 1.42 2.80 8.04
N ALA A 34 1.88 2.69 9.28
CA ALA A 34 2.54 3.79 10.00
C ALA A 34 3.43 4.50 8.98
N HIS A 35 3.31 5.82 8.86
CA HIS A 35 4.14 6.61 7.94
C HIS A 35 5.53 6.02 7.96
N ALA A 36 5.96 5.44 6.84
CA ALA A 36 7.28 4.85 6.73
C ALA A 36 8.24 5.90 7.27
N GLU A 37 9.13 5.50 8.18
CA GLU A 37 10.14 6.39 8.72
C GLU A 37 11.38 6.14 7.85
N PRO A 38 11.49 6.75 6.64
CA PRO A 38 12.50 6.36 5.65
C PRO A 38 13.92 6.52 6.18
N PHE A 39 14.12 7.34 7.23
CA PHE A 39 15.41 7.50 7.88
C PHE A 39 15.81 6.31 8.78
N ARG A 40 14.89 5.38 9.07
CA ARG A 40 15.16 4.13 9.81
C ARG A 40 15.16 2.91 8.90
N GLU A 41 14.61 3.03 7.71
CA GLU A 41 14.53 1.95 6.73
C GLU A 41 15.81 1.94 5.89
N THR A 42 16.38 0.76 5.67
CA THR A 42 17.49 0.60 4.73
C THR A 42 16.96 0.73 3.31
N GLU A 43 17.73 1.38 2.44
CA GLU A 43 17.39 1.45 1.01
C GLU A 43 17.23 0.04 0.42
N PRO A 44 16.26 -0.17 -0.50
CA PRO A 44 16.07 -1.46 -1.13
C PRO A 44 17.30 -1.84 -1.97
N LEU A 45 17.61 -3.13 -2.03
CA LEU A 45 18.64 -3.62 -2.94
C LEU A 45 18.17 -3.43 -4.40
N PRO A 46 19.09 -3.16 -5.34
CA PRO A 46 18.77 -3.10 -6.76
C PRO A 46 18.08 -4.37 -7.26
N ASP A 47 17.14 -4.22 -8.18
CA ASP A 47 16.42 -5.33 -8.81
C ASP A 47 16.42 -5.24 -10.35
N ASP A 48 15.81 -6.23 -11.00
CA ASP A 48 15.78 -6.35 -12.47
C ASP A 48 15.05 -5.18 -13.17
N THR A 49 14.41 -4.27 -12.43
CA THR A 49 13.76 -3.06 -12.96
C THR A 49 14.71 -1.85 -12.99
N ASP A 50 15.85 -1.95 -12.32
CA ASP A 50 16.85 -0.88 -12.27
C ASP A 50 17.72 -0.81 -13.53
N SER A 51 18.41 0.32 -13.70
CA SER A 51 19.30 0.48 -14.83
C SER A 51 20.61 -0.31 -14.63
N PRO A 52 21.29 -0.76 -15.71
CA PRO A 52 22.60 -1.40 -15.62
C PRO A 52 23.71 -0.53 -15.02
N ALA A 53 23.46 0.78 -14.82
CA ALA A 53 24.39 1.65 -14.11
C ALA A 53 24.30 1.49 -12.58
N VAL A 54 23.12 1.12 -12.06
CA VAL A 54 22.86 0.90 -10.62
C VAL A 54 23.55 -0.39 -10.16
N GLU A 55 23.38 -1.48 -10.91
CA GLU A 55 24.06 -2.76 -10.62
C GLU A 55 25.58 -2.61 -10.56
N ARG A 56 26.17 -1.95 -11.56
CA ARG A 56 27.62 -1.70 -11.61
C ARG A 56 28.14 -0.82 -10.47
N ALA A 57 27.31 0.07 -9.94
CA ALA A 57 27.68 0.88 -8.79
C ALA A 57 27.79 0.01 -7.53
N LEU A 58 26.82 -0.90 -7.31
CA LEU A 58 26.83 -1.84 -6.20
C LEU A 58 28.04 -2.79 -6.24
N GLU A 59 28.35 -3.37 -7.40
CA GLU A 59 29.50 -4.28 -7.57
C GLU A 59 30.85 -3.62 -7.26
N ARG A 60 30.97 -2.31 -7.50
CA ARG A 60 32.19 -1.55 -7.25
C ARG A 60 32.42 -1.30 -5.77
N ASP A 61 31.35 -1.18 -4.98
CA ASP A 61 31.44 -0.95 -3.54
C ASP A 61 31.88 -2.23 -2.80
N ASP A 62 31.43 -3.42 -3.24
CA ASP A 62 31.84 -4.73 -2.70
C ASP A 62 33.35 -5.02 -2.91
N GLN A 63 33.90 -4.62 -4.06
CA GLN A 63 35.32 -4.79 -4.36
C GLN A 63 36.26 -3.93 -3.50
N GLY A 64 35.73 -2.93 -2.77
CA GLY A 64 36.49 -2.11 -1.83
C GLY A 64 36.66 -2.74 -0.44
N GLU A 65 35.80 -3.71 -0.08
CA GLU A 65 35.81 -4.37 1.24
C GLU A 65 36.70 -5.62 1.29
N SER A 66 37.14 -6.14 0.13
CA SER A 66 37.95 -7.37 0.04
C SER A 66 39.46 -7.18 0.26
N ASP A 67 39.93 -5.96 0.55
CA ASP A 67 41.35 -5.60 0.65
C ASP A 67 41.83 -5.34 2.11
N VAL A 68 41.17 -5.96 3.11
CA VAL A 68 41.53 -5.89 4.55
C VAL A 68 41.79 -7.28 5.13
#